data_AF-A0A438IY42-F1
#
_entry.id   AF-A0A438IY42-F1
#
_cell.length_a   1.000
_cell.length_b   1.000
_cell.length_c   1.000
_cell.angle_alpha   90.00
_cell.angle_beta   90.00
_cell.angle_gamma   90.00
#
_symmetry.space_group_name_H-M   'P 1'
#
loop_
_entity.id
_entity.type
_entity.pdbx_description
1 polymer ?
#
loop_
_entity_poly.entity_id
_entity_poly.type
_entity_poly.pdbx_seq_one_letter_code
_entity_poly.pdbx_strand_id
1 'polypeptide(L)'
;MAKFNVVQKRRRAEKAQRKRAIHGDPVSAKLKNKPQPLSLSGKRKRKLFKRWRREQKEALEKGIVSMEDVEMAVSQGTSEETNKNSTKFNLKKSVKLKHLKRKGSRGKFFLLI
;
A
#
# COMPACT_ATOMS: atom_id res chain seq x y z
N MET A 1 -6.14 -8.21 45.55
CA MET A 1 -6.00 -8.09 44.07
C MET A 1 -6.61 -9.27 43.28
N ALA A 2 -6.55 -10.52 43.77
CA ALA A 2 -7.04 -11.70 43.02
C ALA A 2 -8.54 -11.68 42.68
N LYS A 3 -9.41 -11.22 43.60
CA LYS A 3 -10.87 -11.23 43.43
C LYS A 3 -11.35 -10.40 42.23
N PHE A 4 -10.77 -9.22 42.02
CA PHE A 4 -11.11 -8.36 40.88
C PHE A 4 -10.76 -9.02 39.54
N ASN A 5 -9.59 -9.68 39.45
CA ASN A 5 -9.17 -10.39 38.25
C ASN A 5 -10.09 -11.58 37.93
N VAL A 6 -10.56 -12.31 38.96
CA VAL A 6 -11.55 -13.39 38.78
C VAL A 6 -12.86 -12.85 38.23
N VAL A 7 -13.38 -11.75 38.79
CA VAL A 7 -14.61 -11.10 38.31
C VAL A 7 -14.44 -10.58 36.87
N GLN A 8 -13.31 -9.95 36.54
CA GLN A 8 -13.03 -9.48 35.18
C GLN A 8 -12.89 -10.63 34.17
N LYS A 9 -12.25 -11.74 34.55
CA LYS A 9 -12.16 -12.95 33.72
C LYS A 9 -13.54 -13.51 33.42
N ARG A 10 -14.40 -13.64 34.44
CA ARG A 10 -15.79 -14.08 34.27
C ARG A 10 -16.57 -13.15 33.33
N ARG A 11 -16.49 -11.84 33.54
CA ARG A 11 -17.15 -10.84 32.68
C ARG A 11 -16.68 -10.91 31.22
N ARG A 12 -15.38 -11.16 30.98
CA ARG A 12 -14.83 -11.35 29.62
C ARG A 12 -15.35 -12.63 28.98
N ALA A 13 -15.46 -13.72 29.74
CA ALA A 13 -16.01 -14.99 29.26
C ALA A 13 -17.49 -14.86 28.88
N GLU A 14 -18.32 -14.25 29.73
CA GLU A 14 -19.74 -13.99 29.45
C GLU A 14 -19.93 -13.13 28.20
N LYS A 15 -19.13 -12.05 28.05
CA LYS A 15 -19.14 -11.23 26.83
C LYS A 15 -18.75 -12.05 25.59
N ALA A 16 -17.78 -12.95 25.70
CA ALA A 16 -17.37 -13.80 24.57
C ALA A 16 -18.46 -14.79 24.18
N GLN A 17 -19.13 -15.42 25.14
CA GLN A 17 -20.27 -16.30 24.89
C GLN A 17 -21.44 -15.56 24.23
N ARG A 18 -21.78 -14.37 24.72
CA ARG A 18 -22.82 -13.53 24.10
C ARG A 18 -22.48 -13.17 22.65
N LYS A 19 -21.21 -12.83 22.37
CA LYS A 19 -20.76 -12.58 20.99
C LYS A 19 -20.89 -13.82 20.10
N ARG A 20 -20.56 -15.01 20.60
CA ARG A 20 -20.73 -16.28 19.87
C ARG A 20 -22.20 -16.60 19.61
N ALA A 21 -23.09 -16.33 20.57
CA ALA A 21 -24.52 -16.57 20.38
C ALA A 21 -25.14 -15.65 19.31
N ILE A 22 -24.70 -14.39 19.24
CA ILE A 22 -25.27 -13.40 18.30
C ILE A 22 -24.60 -13.45 16.92
N HIS A 23 -23.28 -13.64 16.87
CA HIS A 23 -22.49 -13.50 15.63
C HIS A 23 -21.73 -14.77 15.24
N GLY A 24 -21.84 -15.84 16.03
CA GLY A 24 -21.19 -17.11 15.72
C GLY A 24 -21.87 -17.82 14.56
N ASP A 25 -21.12 -18.72 13.94
CA ASP A 25 -21.67 -19.61 12.92
C ASP A 25 -22.74 -20.54 13.54
N PRO A 26 -23.91 -20.75 12.90
CA PRO A 26 -25.00 -21.56 13.48
C PRO A 26 -24.59 -23.01 13.79
N VAL A 27 -23.64 -23.58 13.05
CA VAL A 27 -23.23 -24.98 13.24
C VAL A 27 -22.10 -25.11 14.26
N SER A 28 -21.12 -24.20 14.23
CA SER A 28 -19.93 -24.31 15.08
C SER A 28 -19.93 -23.41 16.32
N ALA A 29 -20.87 -22.45 16.40
CA ALA A 29 -20.93 -21.36 17.39
C ALA A 29 -19.63 -20.54 17.50
N LYS A 30 -18.68 -20.69 16.57
CA LYS A 30 -17.40 -19.96 16.54
C LYS A 30 -17.56 -18.65 15.78
N LEU A 31 -16.85 -17.62 16.23
CA LEU A 31 -16.75 -16.35 15.51
C LEU A 31 -15.81 -16.52 14.32
N LYS A 32 -16.23 -16.04 13.13
CA LYS A 32 -15.37 -16.06 11.94
C LYS A 32 -14.26 -15.01 12.08
N ASN A 33 -13.02 -15.41 11.76
CA ASN A 33 -11.90 -14.47 11.66
C ASN A 33 -12.08 -13.62 10.42
N LYS A 34 -12.00 -12.29 10.56
CA LYS A 34 -12.00 -11.39 9.39
C LYS A 34 -10.68 -11.59 8.65
N PRO A 35 -10.70 -11.93 7.35
CA PRO A 35 -9.47 -11.99 6.57
C PRO A 35 -8.85 -10.59 6.56
N GLN A 36 -7.53 -10.53 6.74
CA GLN A 36 -6.83 -9.26 6.62
C GLN A 36 -6.95 -8.78 5.18
N PRO A 37 -7.17 -7.48 4.95
CA PRO A 37 -7.20 -6.96 3.60
C PRO A 37 -5.83 -7.23 2.94
N LEU A 38 -5.84 -8.01 1.87
CA LEU A 38 -4.65 -8.32 1.05
C LEU A 38 -4.14 -7.10 0.28
N SER A 39 -4.86 -5.97 0.36
CA SER A 39 -4.50 -4.76 -0.36
C SER A 39 -3.21 -4.16 0.19
N LEU A 40 -2.14 -4.24 -0.61
CA LEU A 40 -0.91 -3.53 -0.32
C LEU A 40 -1.16 -2.03 -0.43
N SER A 41 -0.82 -1.28 0.64
CA SER A 41 -0.81 0.18 0.62
C SER A 41 -0.05 0.71 -0.61
N GLY A 42 -0.51 1.82 -1.20
CA GLY A 42 0.16 2.44 -2.36
C GLY A 42 1.64 2.75 -2.10
N LYS A 43 2.00 3.10 -0.87
CA LYS A 43 3.41 3.29 -0.46
C LYS A 43 4.21 1.98 -0.55
N ARG A 44 3.62 0.86 -0.11
CA ARG A 44 4.24 -0.47 -0.18
C ARG A 44 4.38 -0.94 -1.62
N LYS A 45 3.35 -0.74 -2.47
CA LYS A 45 3.44 -0.98 -3.92
C LYS A 45 4.59 -0.18 -4.54
N ARG A 46 4.68 1.13 -4.26
CA ARG A 46 5.78 1.99 -4.76
C ARG A 46 7.17 1.52 -4.30
N LYS A 47 7.30 1.05 -3.05
CA LYS A 47 8.57 0.50 -2.54
C LYS A 47 8.94 -0.82 -3.23
N LEU A 48 7.98 -1.71 -3.43
CA LEU A 48 8.19 -2.97 -4.16
C LEU A 48 8.61 -2.71 -5.61
N PHE A 49 7.92 -1.82 -6.34
CA PHE A 49 8.32 -1.46 -7.71
C PHE A 49 9.69 -0.79 -7.79
N LYS A 50 10.09 -0.02 -6.75
CA LYS A 50 11.45 0.55 -6.69
C LYS A 50 12.51 -0.52 -6.42
N ARG A 51 12.21 -1.48 -5.55
CA ARG A 51 13.09 -2.60 -5.25
C ARG A 51 13.25 -3.49 -6.49
N TRP A 52 12.14 -3.87 -7.12
CA TRP A 52 12.12 -4.63 -8.37
C TRP A 52 12.98 -3.99 -9.45
N ARG A 53 12.83 -2.67 -9.70
CA ARG A 53 13.65 -1.98 -10.69
C ARG A 53 15.15 -1.96 -10.37
N ARG A 54 15.51 -1.95 -9.08
CA ARG A 54 16.92 -2.05 -8.69
C ARG A 54 17.45 -3.45 -8.89
N GLU A 55 16.69 -4.46 -8.49
CA GLU A 55 17.03 -5.88 -8.68
C GLU A 55 17.21 -6.20 -10.17
N GLN A 56 16.32 -5.72 -11.04
CA GLN A 56 16.45 -5.86 -12.50
C GLN A 56 17.71 -5.16 -13.04
N LYS A 57 18.00 -3.95 -12.56
CA LYS A 57 19.23 -3.23 -12.95
C LYS A 57 20.50 -3.96 -12.50
N GLU A 58 20.52 -4.46 -11.27
CA GLU A 58 21.63 -5.24 -10.73
C GLU A 58 21.79 -6.58 -11.45
N ALA A 59 20.69 -7.22 -11.87
CA ALA A 59 20.73 -8.46 -12.64
C ALA A 59 21.34 -8.25 -14.04
N LEU A 60 21.01 -7.12 -14.70
CA LEU A 60 21.65 -6.72 -15.96
C LEU A 60 23.14 -6.42 -15.76
N GLU A 61 23.51 -5.68 -14.71
CA GLU A 61 24.91 -5.33 -14.42
C GLU A 61 25.77 -6.55 -14.08
N LYS A 62 25.19 -7.55 -13.41
CA LYS A 62 25.85 -8.83 -13.11
C LYS A 62 25.86 -9.79 -14.30
N GLY A 63 25.26 -9.43 -15.44
CA GLY A 63 25.17 -10.28 -16.63
C GLY A 63 24.28 -11.52 -16.44
N ILE A 64 23.41 -11.53 -15.43
CA ILE A 64 22.49 -12.65 -15.15
C ILE A 64 21.33 -12.67 -16.14
N VAL A 65 21.01 -11.51 -16.74
CA VAL A 65 19.98 -11.36 -17.77
C VAL A 65 20.68 -11.12 -19.11
N SER A 66 20.58 -12.08 -20.03
CA SER A 66 21.04 -11.95 -21.42
C SER A 66 19.97 -11.23 -22.26
N MET A 67 20.37 -10.64 -23.40
CA MET A 67 19.43 -10.05 -24.36
C MET A 67 18.35 -11.07 -24.78
N GLU A 68 18.72 -12.35 -24.86
CA GLU A 68 17.84 -13.47 -25.20
C GLU A 68 16.72 -13.70 -24.16
N ASP A 69 17.00 -13.50 -22.87
CA ASP A 69 15.98 -13.58 -21.81
C ASP A 69 14.95 -12.45 -21.92
N VAL A 70 15.41 -11.27 -22.35
CA VAL A 70 14.54 -10.11 -22.60
C VAL A 70 13.64 -10.39 -23.80
N GLU A 71 14.18 -10.97 -24.87
CA GLU A 71 13.41 -11.35 -26.07
C GLU A 71 12.35 -12.43 -25.75
N MET A 72 12.70 -13.46 -24.99
CA MET A 72 11.74 -14.47 -24.53
C MET A 72 10.63 -13.87 -23.67
N ALA A 73 10.96 -12.99 -22.71
CA ALA A 73 9.96 -12.33 -21.87
C ALA A 73 9.01 -11.42 -22.66
N VAL A 74 9.51 -10.72 -23.68
CA VAL A 74 8.70 -9.87 -24.57
C VAL A 74 7.81 -10.73 -25.46
N SER A 75 8.30 -11.87 -25.96
CA SER A 75 7.49 -12.80 -26.78
C SER A 75 6.32 -13.40 -26.01
N GLN A 76 6.47 -13.64 -24.70
CA GLN A 76 5.42 -14.17 -23.83
C GLN A 76 4.44 -13.08 -23.32
N GLY A 77 4.80 -11.80 -23.38
CA GLY A 77 4.02 -10.69 -22.84
C GLY A 77 3.04 -10.03 -23.81
N THR A 78 3.01 -10.43 -25.08
CA THR A 78 2.19 -9.79 -26.15
C THR A 78 0.82 -10.43 -26.37
N SER A 79 0.47 -11.50 -25.65
CA SER A 79 -0.81 -12.21 -25.82
C SER A 79 -1.99 -11.66 -24.99
N GLU A 80 -1.83 -10.55 -24.26
CA GLU A 80 -2.94 -9.87 -23.58
C GLU A 80 -3.33 -8.58 -24.32
N GLU A 81 -4.33 -8.71 -25.19
CA GLU A 81 -4.95 -7.61 -25.94
C GLU A 81 -5.39 -6.47 -25.00
N THR A 82 -4.70 -5.35 -25.09
CA THR A 82 -5.10 -4.11 -24.39
C THR A 82 -6.12 -3.35 -25.24
N ASN A 83 -7.41 -3.57 -24.99
CA ASN A 83 -8.48 -2.67 -25.44
C ASN A 83 -8.30 -1.28 -24.75
N LYS A 84 -7.51 -0.41 -25.38
CA LYS A 84 -7.25 0.96 -24.91
C LYS A 84 -8.42 1.87 -25.26
N ASN A 85 -9.41 1.95 -24.38
CA ASN A 85 -10.41 3.02 -24.47
C ASN A 85 -9.76 4.36 -24.07
N SER A 86 -9.74 5.33 -24.98
CA SER A 86 -9.19 6.66 -24.73
C SER A 86 -10.07 7.43 -23.73
N THR A 87 -9.65 7.52 -22.47
CA THR A 87 -10.39 8.27 -21.45
C THR A 87 -10.22 9.77 -21.67
N LYS A 88 -11.24 10.44 -22.24
CA LYS A 88 -11.28 11.90 -22.37
C LYS A 88 -11.38 12.55 -20.99
N PHE A 89 -10.34 13.24 -20.56
CA PHE A 89 -10.32 13.97 -19.28
C PHE A 89 -10.79 15.42 -19.50
N ASN A 90 -11.94 15.79 -18.91
CA ASN A 90 -12.44 17.16 -18.94
C ASN A 90 -11.76 17.98 -17.83
N LEU A 91 -10.74 18.78 -18.20
CA LEU A 91 -10.13 19.75 -17.29
C LEU A 91 -11.09 20.92 -17.05
N LYS A 92 -11.51 21.14 -15.80
CA LYS A 92 -12.22 22.38 -15.43
C LYS A 92 -11.24 23.55 -15.53
N LYS A 93 -11.55 24.50 -16.42
CA LYS A 93 -10.73 25.69 -16.67
C LYS A 93 -10.67 26.55 -15.39
N SER A 94 -9.45 26.87 -14.98
CA SER A 94 -9.05 27.85 -13.95
C SER A 94 -9.20 27.45 -12.47
N VAL A 95 -8.12 26.93 -11.89
CA VAL A 95 -7.84 27.12 -10.46
C VAL A 95 -7.05 28.42 -10.33
N LYS A 96 -7.66 29.47 -9.78
CA LYS A 96 -6.96 30.72 -9.46
C LYS A 96 -5.94 30.46 -8.35
N LEU A 97 -4.67 30.29 -8.71
CA LEU A 97 -3.56 30.17 -7.77
C LEU A 97 -3.36 31.52 -7.06
N LYS A 98 -3.73 31.59 -5.78
CA LYS A 98 -3.37 32.72 -4.92
C LYS A 98 -1.86 32.64 -4.65
N HIS A 99 -1.10 33.63 -5.13
CA HIS A 99 0.33 33.76 -4.87
C HIS A 99 0.59 33.89 -3.36
N LEU A 100 1.32 32.94 -2.77
CA LEU A 100 1.90 33.11 -1.44
C LEU A 100 3.02 34.16 -1.52
N LYS A 101 2.89 35.27 -0.80
CA LYS A 101 3.97 36.25 -0.66
C LYS A 101 5.09 35.65 0.19
N ARG A 102 6.26 35.39 -0.40
CA ARG A 102 7.47 34.99 0.33
C ARG A 102 8.00 36.19 1.12
N LYS A 103 7.98 36.11 2.46
CA LYS A 103 8.69 37.05 3.35
C LYS A 103 10.16 36.62 3.38
N GLY A 104 11.04 37.40 2.76
CA GLY A 104 12.47 37.09 2.67
C GLY A 104 13.19 37.30 4.00
N SER A 105 13.82 36.24 4.53
CA SER A 105 14.88 36.36 5.53
C SER A 105 16.20 36.67 4.83
N ARG A 106 16.68 37.92 4.96
CA ARG A 106 18.04 38.29 4.55
C ARG A 106 19.03 37.71 5.55
N GLY A 107 19.48 36.48 5.30
CA GLY A 107 20.70 35.93 5.89
C GLY A 107 21.90 36.53 5.17
N LYS A 108 22.70 37.32 5.90
CA LYS A 108 23.97 37.87 5.45
C LYS A 108 24.89 36.73 5.02
N PHE A 109 25.21 36.62 3.73
CA PHE A 109 26.41 35.92 3.29
C PHE A 109 27.48 36.98 3.03
N PHE A 110 28.47 37.01 3.92
CA PHE A 110 29.74 37.67 3.68
C PHE A 110 30.39 37.00 2.48
N LEU A 111 30.64 37.78 1.43
CA LEU A 111 31.67 37.47 0.43
C LEU A 111 33.00 37.80 1.10
N LEU A 112 33.86 36.80 1.33
CA LEU A 112 35.29 37.03 1.51
C LEU A 112 35.99 36.36 0.32
N ILE A 113 36.62 37.23 -0.47
CA ILE A 113 37.83 37.10 -1.31
C ILE A 113 38.11 35.71 -1.88
#